data_AF-A0A7H0HJX3-F1
#
_entry.id   AF-A0A7H0HJX3-F1
#
_cell.length_a   1.000
_cell.length_b   1.000
_cell.length_c   1.000
_cell.angle_alpha   90.00
_cell.angle_beta   90.00
_cell.angle_gamma   90.00
#
_symmetry.space_group_name_H-M   'P 1'
#
loop_
_entity.id
_entity.type
_entity.pdbx_description
1 polymer ?
#
loop_
_entity_poly.entity_id
_entity_poly.type
_entity_poly.pdbx_seq_one_letter_code
_entity_poly.pdbx_strand_id
1 'polypeptide(L)'
;MRAEPLDVALFGGTDAAELAMALQHRLAPGFHLACNPQPEPCGTPAVVLLLGGSPDAATWRDLLAQAGWGYQVLYGEGPAQRLDAALRALHVALPAALREAPAPRTIDAPQRLRAWACEKCSDPQCEHRLFTALRDR
;
A
#
# COMPACT_ATOMS: atom_id res chain seq x y z
N MET A 1 11.58 -26.42 -4.73
CA MET A 1 12.07 -25.08 -4.33
C MET A 1 11.19 -24.62 -3.17
N ARG A 2 11.76 -24.40 -1.98
CA ARG A 2 11.02 -23.74 -0.90
C ARG A 2 10.97 -22.27 -1.27
N ALA A 3 9.78 -21.70 -1.43
CA ALA A 3 9.65 -20.26 -1.49
C ALA A 3 10.14 -19.71 -0.15
N GLU A 4 11.10 -18.79 -0.18
CA GLU A 4 11.52 -18.09 1.03
C GLU A 4 10.33 -17.28 1.56
N PRO A 5 10.16 -17.21 2.89
CA PRO A 5 9.09 -16.42 3.48
C PRO A 5 9.22 -14.95 3.07
N LEU A 6 8.10 -14.34 2.68
CA LEU A 6 8.03 -12.93 2.33
C LEU A 6 7.69 -12.11 3.58
N ASP A 7 8.66 -11.34 4.04
CA ASP A 7 8.49 -10.45 5.18
C ASP A 7 7.75 -9.17 4.79
N VAL A 8 6.68 -8.86 5.52
CA VAL A 8 5.89 -7.64 5.40
C VAL A 8 5.97 -6.91 6.73
N ALA A 9 6.34 -5.62 6.71
CA ALA A 9 6.32 -4.78 7.89
C ALA A 9 5.18 -3.76 7.79
N LEU A 10 4.35 -3.68 8.83
CA LEU A 10 3.29 -2.68 8.95
C LEU A 10 3.64 -1.70 10.07
N PHE A 11 3.70 -0.42 9.75
CA PHE A 11 3.96 0.67 10.67
C PHE A 11 2.72 1.52 10.89
N GLY A 12 2.48 1.98 12.12
CA GLY A 12 1.38 2.90 12.42
C GLY A 12 1.05 3.01 13.91
N GLY A 13 0.02 3.82 14.19
CA GLY A 13 -0.51 4.03 15.54
C GLY A 13 -1.33 2.85 16.09
N THR A 14 -2.28 3.15 16.97
CA THR A 14 -3.08 2.15 17.73
C THR A 14 -3.75 1.08 16.87
N ASP A 15 -4.20 1.46 15.67
CA ASP A 15 -4.97 0.57 14.80
C ASP A 15 -4.08 -0.35 13.95
N ALA A 16 -2.75 -0.16 14.00
CA ALA A 16 -1.79 -0.96 13.23
C ALA A 16 -1.82 -2.42 13.67
N ALA A 17 -1.93 -2.70 14.97
CA ALA A 17 -1.95 -4.05 15.50
C ALA A 17 -3.23 -4.81 15.06
N GLU A 18 -4.38 -4.16 15.10
CA GLU A 18 -5.65 -4.74 14.65
C GLU A 18 -5.61 -5.04 13.15
N LEU A 19 -5.14 -4.07 12.36
CA LEU A 19 -4.95 -4.26 10.93
C LEU A 19 -3.95 -5.38 10.62
N ALA A 20 -2.86 -5.46 11.37
CA ALA A 20 -1.86 -6.52 11.20
C ALA A 20 -2.50 -7.89 11.42
N MET A 21 -3.24 -8.06 12.51
CA MET A 21 -3.92 -9.32 12.81
C MET A 21 -4.94 -9.70 11.71
N ALA A 22 -5.73 -8.73 11.27
CA ALA A 22 -6.70 -8.95 10.18
C ALA A 22 -6.02 -9.34 8.86
N LEU A 23 -4.86 -8.72 8.57
CA LEU A 23 -4.07 -9.01 7.38
C LEU A 23 -3.42 -10.39 7.46
N GLN A 24 -2.82 -10.76 8.60
CA GLN A 24 -2.21 -12.07 8.80
C GLN A 24 -3.19 -13.23 8.56
N HIS A 25 -4.46 -13.07 8.95
CA HIS A 25 -5.51 -14.06 8.68
C HIS A 25 -5.88 -14.21 7.21
N ARG A 26 -5.54 -13.23 6.36
CA ARG A 26 -5.82 -13.25 4.91
C ARG A 26 -4.61 -13.66 4.07
N LEU A 27 -3.42 -13.62 4.65
CA LEU A 27 -2.19 -13.98 3.95
C LEU A 27 -1.95 -15.49 4.00
N ALA A 28 -1.38 -16.02 2.93
CA ALA A 28 -0.95 -17.42 2.88
C ALA A 28 0.20 -17.68 3.88
N PRO A 29 0.44 -18.93 4.30
CA PRO A 29 1.48 -19.28 5.28
C PRO A 29 2.92 -18.90 4.89
N GLY A 30 3.18 -18.52 3.64
CA GLY A 30 4.48 -18.04 3.17
C GLY A 30 4.75 -16.56 3.43
N PHE A 31 3.85 -15.84 4.08
CA PHE A 31 4.01 -14.44 4.45
C PHE A 31 4.18 -14.29 5.95
N HIS A 32 5.18 -13.50 6.34
CA HIS A 32 5.43 -13.14 7.73
C HIS A 32 5.13 -11.66 7.90
N LEU A 33 4.13 -11.33 8.73
CA LEU A 33 3.78 -9.95 9.01
C LEU A 33 4.31 -9.52 10.38
N ALA A 34 5.09 -8.44 10.40
CA ALA A 34 5.54 -7.79 11.61
C ALA A 34 4.85 -6.43 11.78
N CYS A 35 4.32 -6.16 12.98
CA CYS A 35 3.72 -4.88 13.32
C CYS A 35 4.72 -4.02 14.09
N ASN A 36 4.99 -2.80 13.62
CA ASN A 36 5.95 -1.85 14.15
C ASN A 36 7.32 -2.50 14.52
N PRO A 37 7.94 -3.32 13.64
CA PRO A 37 9.26 -3.87 13.92
C PRO A 37 10.29 -2.75 14.05
N GLN A 38 11.35 -2.96 14.84
CA GLN A 38 12.46 -2.02 14.84
C GLN A 38 13.13 -2.03 13.46
N PRO A 39 13.30 -0.87 12.80
CA PRO A 39 13.95 -0.85 11.51
C PRO A 39 15.45 -1.04 11.66
N GLU A 40 15.92 -2.20 11.23
CA GLU A 40 17.33 -2.58 11.26
C GLU A 40 18.02 -2.19 9.92
N PRO A 41 19.30 -1.78 9.95
CA PRO A 41 20.01 -1.37 8.73
C PRO A 41 20.38 -2.53 7.79
N CYS A 42 20.32 -3.79 8.25
CA CYS A 42 20.74 -4.97 7.49
C CYS A 42 19.63 -6.04 7.47
N GLY A 43 18.48 -5.69 6.90
CA GLY A 43 17.32 -6.57 6.85
C GLY A 43 16.08 -5.81 6.43
N THR A 44 15.99 -5.45 5.15
CA THR A 44 14.81 -4.78 4.62
C THR A 44 13.71 -5.81 4.38
N PRO A 45 12.52 -5.65 4.98
CA PRO A 45 11.38 -6.49 4.63
C PRO A 45 11.03 -6.30 3.16
N ALA A 46 10.47 -7.33 2.53
CA ALA A 46 10.11 -7.31 1.12
C ALA A 46 9.07 -6.22 0.81
N VAL A 47 8.17 -5.94 1.76
CA VAL A 47 7.20 -4.85 1.65
C VAL A 47 7.07 -4.11 2.98
N VAL A 48 7.15 -2.78 2.94
CA VAL A 48 6.83 -1.91 4.07
C VAL A 48 5.55 -1.14 3.80
N LEU A 49 4.61 -1.22 4.74
CA LEU A 49 3.33 -0.50 4.74
C LEU A 49 3.32 0.47 5.91
N LEU A 50 2.83 1.69 5.69
CA LEU A 50 2.69 2.72 6.73
C LEU A 50 1.24 3.20 6.77
N LEU A 51 0.59 3.16 7.92
CA LEU A 51 -0.73 3.74 8.08
C LEU A 51 -0.67 5.27 8.06
N GLY A 52 -1.42 5.85 7.15
CA GLY A 52 -1.63 7.28 7.01
C GLY A 52 -2.77 7.78 7.89
N GLY A 53 -2.72 9.06 8.22
CA GLY A 53 -3.77 9.75 8.99
C GLY A 53 -3.68 9.57 10.51
N SER A 54 -2.74 8.79 11.02
CA SER A 54 -2.40 8.81 12.45
C SER A 54 -1.46 9.96 12.78
N PRO A 55 -1.53 10.56 13.99
CA PRO A 55 -0.61 11.63 14.40
C PRO A 55 0.87 11.19 14.32
N ASP A 56 1.14 9.92 14.61
CA ASP A 56 2.49 9.36 14.63
C ASP A 56 3.06 9.06 13.22
N ALA A 57 2.26 9.24 12.16
CA ALA A 57 2.68 8.93 10.81
C ALA A 57 3.92 9.75 10.40
N ALA A 58 4.06 10.99 10.90
CA ALA A 58 5.24 11.80 10.62
C ALA A 58 6.52 11.18 11.21
N THR A 59 6.48 10.78 12.48
CA THR A 59 7.58 10.12 13.17
C THR A 59 7.99 8.82 12.48
N TRP A 60 7.02 8.02 12.06
CA TRP A 60 7.30 6.79 11.32
C TRP A 60 7.96 7.04 9.98
N ARG A 61 7.55 8.07 9.23
CA ARG A 61 8.20 8.45 7.97
C ARG A 61 9.67 8.81 8.18
N ASP A 62 9.97 9.58 9.23
CA ASP A 62 11.33 10.01 9.53
C ASP A 62 12.21 8.82 9.96
N LEU A 63 11.66 7.91 10.76
CA LEU A 63 12.35 6.69 11.19
C LEU A 63 12.67 5.78 9.99
N LEU A 64 11.69 5.53 9.12
CA LEU A 64 11.86 4.70 7.93
C LEU A 64 12.84 5.32 6.94
N ALA A 65 12.81 6.65 6.79
CA ALA A 65 13.77 7.37 5.94
C ALA A 65 15.20 7.25 6.47
N GLN A 66 15.42 7.37 7.79
CA GLN A 66 16.73 7.17 8.42
C GLN A 66 17.26 5.74 8.22
N ALA A 67 16.37 4.75 8.26
CA ALA A 67 16.71 3.36 7.99
C ALA A 67 16.89 3.03 6.50
N GLY A 68 16.54 3.95 5.59
CA GLY A 68 16.57 3.72 4.14
C GLY A 68 15.49 2.76 3.64
N TRP A 69 14.41 2.57 4.41
CA TRP A 69 13.32 1.65 4.06
C TRP A 69 12.26 2.37 3.22
N GLY A 70 12.07 1.92 1.98
CA GLY A 70 10.99 2.40 1.12
C GLY A 70 9.63 1.85 1.57
N TYR A 71 8.61 2.69 1.64
CA TYR A 71 7.28 2.33 2.17
C TYR A 71 6.13 2.81 1.29
N GLN A 72 4.98 2.15 1.41
CA GLN A 72 3.70 2.59 0.86
C GLN A 72 2.77 3.09 1.96
N VAL A 73 2.19 4.27 1.77
CA VAL A 73 1.24 4.84 2.73
C VAL A 73 -0.17 4.33 2.45
N LEU A 74 -0.82 3.79 3.49
CA LEU A 74 -2.17 3.27 3.46
C LEU A 74 -3.14 4.28 4.07
N TYR A 75 -4.09 4.77 3.28
CA TYR A 75 -5.19 5.58 3.75
C TYR A 75 -6.50 4.78 3.78
N GLY A 76 -7.43 5.20 4.62
CA GLY A 76 -8.77 4.60 4.69
C GLY A 76 -9.49 5.01 5.97
N GLU A 77 -10.80 5.16 5.87
CA GLU A 77 -11.67 5.43 7.01
C GLU A 77 -12.12 4.10 7.62
N GLY A 78 -11.53 3.77 8.77
CA GLY A 78 -11.86 2.56 9.54
C GLY A 78 -11.15 1.28 9.09
N PRO A 79 -11.35 0.17 9.85
CA PRO A 79 -10.56 -1.05 9.69
C PRO A 79 -10.74 -1.75 8.35
N ALA A 80 -11.98 -1.83 7.84
CA ALA A 80 -12.29 -2.55 6.59
C ALA A 80 -11.63 -1.89 5.36
N GLN A 81 -11.71 -0.57 5.23
CA GLN A 81 -11.08 0.14 4.12
C GLN A 81 -9.55 0.04 4.14
N ARG A 82 -8.96 0.09 5.34
CA ARG A 82 -7.51 -0.05 5.53
C ARG A 82 -7.03 -1.47 5.21
N LEU A 83 -7.80 -2.50 5.57
CA LEU A 83 -7.54 -3.88 5.19
C LEU A 83 -7.55 -4.05 3.67
N ASP A 84 -8.58 -3.54 3.01
CA ASP A 84 -8.66 -3.57 1.54
C ASP A 84 -7.52 -2.80 0.88
N ALA A 85 -7.10 -1.67 1.45
CA ALA A 85 -5.96 -0.90 0.97
C ALA A 85 -4.66 -1.69 1.13
N ALA A 86 -4.43 -2.34 2.27
CA ALA A 86 -3.26 -3.17 2.54
C ALA A 86 -3.17 -4.34 1.56
N LEU A 87 -4.29 -5.06 1.34
CA LEU A 87 -4.34 -6.18 0.40
C LEU A 87 -4.04 -5.75 -1.04
N ARG A 88 -4.57 -4.60 -1.47
CA ARG A 88 -4.23 -4.01 -2.79
C ARG A 88 -2.76 -3.65 -2.89
N ALA A 89 -2.18 -3.02 -1.87
CA ALA A 89 -0.77 -2.63 -1.85
C ALA A 89 0.15 -3.85 -1.92
N LEU A 90 -0.15 -4.91 -1.17
CA LEU A 90 0.58 -6.18 -1.25
C LEU A 90 0.45 -6.82 -2.62
N HIS A 91 -0.76 -6.85 -3.19
CA HIS A 91 -0.96 -7.40 -4.53
C HIS A 91 -0.09 -6.66 -5.56
N VAL A 92 0.03 -5.34 -5.49
CA VAL A 92 0.89 -4.57 -6.41
C VAL A 92 2.38 -4.82 -6.14
N ALA A 93 2.79 -4.83 -4.87
CA ALA A 93 4.20 -4.94 -4.48
C ALA A 93 4.81 -6.33 -4.75
N LEU A 94 4.01 -7.39 -4.67
CA LEU A 94 4.49 -8.76 -4.82
C LEU A 94 4.64 -9.16 -6.29
N PRO A 95 5.69 -9.91 -6.66
CA PRO A 95 5.85 -10.46 -8.01
C PRO A 95 4.62 -11.27 -8.44
N ALA A 96 4.27 -11.20 -9.72
CA ALA A 96 3.09 -11.90 -10.26
C ALA A 96 3.11 -13.42 -10.01
N ALA A 97 4.29 -14.03 -9.92
CA ALA A 97 4.48 -15.45 -9.61
C ALA A 97 4.09 -15.84 -8.16
N LEU A 98 4.00 -14.86 -7.25
CA LEU A 98 3.66 -15.04 -5.84
C LEU A 98 2.25 -14.53 -5.51
N ARG A 99 1.52 -14.03 -6.52
CA ARG A 99 0.11 -13.70 -6.43
C ARG A 99 -0.67 -15.01 -6.65
N GLU A 100 -1.14 -15.64 -5.59
CA GLU A 100 -2.17 -16.67 -5.76
C GLU A 100 -3.32 -16.07 -6.58
N ALA A 101 -3.82 -16.86 -7.54
CA ALA A 101 -4.71 -16.40 -8.60
C ALA A 101 -5.80 -15.47 -8.04
N PRO A 102 -6.07 -14.33 -8.69
CA PRO A 102 -7.00 -13.36 -8.14
C PRO A 102 -8.33 -14.04 -7.85
N ALA A 103 -8.83 -13.86 -6.62
CA ALA A 103 -10.24 -14.09 -6.34
C ALA A 103 -11.06 -13.45 -7.48
N PRO A 104 -12.08 -14.14 -8.01
CA PRO A 104 -12.82 -13.66 -9.16
C PRO A 104 -13.27 -12.23 -8.88
N ARG A 105 -12.71 -11.28 -9.62
CA ARG A 105 -13.16 -9.90 -9.60
C ARG A 105 -14.64 -9.95 -9.93
N THR A 106 -15.51 -9.63 -8.98
CA THR A 106 -16.86 -9.19 -9.31
C THR A 106 -16.67 -7.87 -10.07
N ILE A 107 -16.71 -7.98 -11.40
CA ILE A 107 -16.70 -6.86 -12.33
C ILE A 107 -18.06 -6.19 -12.22
N ASP A 108 -18.26 -5.42 -11.16
CA ASP A 108 -19.41 -4.52 -11.00
C ASP A 108 -18.98 -3.16 -10.41
N ALA A 109 -17.71 -2.81 -10.59
CA ALA A 109 -17.26 -1.43 -10.48
C ALA A 109 -16.87 -0.97 -11.90
N PRO A 110 -17.52 0.07 -12.47
CA PRO A 110 -17.15 0.55 -13.79
C PRO A 110 -15.69 0.98 -13.75
N GLN A 111 -14.85 0.23 -14.46
CA GLN A 111 -13.48 0.59 -14.77
C GLN A 111 -13.47 1.91 -15.53
N ARG A 112 -13.47 3.04 -14.82
CA ARG A 112 -13.04 4.32 -15.38
C ARG A 112 -11.53 4.45 -15.23
N LEU A 113 -10.80 3.45 -15.72
CA LEU A 113 -9.43 3.62 -16.17
C LEU A 113 -9.50 4.23 -17.57
N ARG A 114 -9.76 5.54 -17.66
CA ARG A 114 -9.31 6.25 -18.86
C ARG A 114 -7.81 6.39 -18.72
N ALA A 115 -7.08 5.58 -19.47
CA ALA A 115 -5.68 5.84 -19.78
C ALA A 115 -5.60 7.20 -20.48
N TRP A 116 -5.31 8.26 -19.73
CA TRP A 116 -4.88 9.53 -20.31
C TRP A 116 -3.38 9.61 -20.08
N ALA A 117 -2.63 8.88 -20.90
CA ALA A 117 -1.19 9.04 -21.02
C ALA A 117 -0.93 10.41 -21.67
N CYS A 118 -0.71 11.44 -20.85
CA CYS A 118 -0.12 12.69 -21.32
C CYS A 118 1.39 12.48 -21.41
N GLU A 119 1.89 12.07 -22.57
CA GLU A 119 3.34 11.88 -22.80
C GLU A 119 4.14 13.20 -22.83
N LYS A 120 3.49 14.35 -22.56
CA LYS A 120 4.13 15.64 -22.35
C LYS A 120 3.48 16.38 -21.17
N CYS A 121 3.91 16.04 -19.96
CA CYS A 121 3.39 16.53 -18.68
C CYS A 121 3.71 18.01 -18.37
N SER A 122 3.85 18.88 -19.38
CA SER A 122 4.13 20.31 -19.19
C SER A 122 3.43 21.20 -20.22
N ASP A 123 2.37 20.72 -20.86
CA ASP A 123 1.55 21.58 -21.73
C ASP A 123 0.51 22.36 -20.90
N PRO A 124 0.57 23.70 -20.87
CA PRO A 124 -0.34 24.52 -20.07
C PRO A 124 -1.83 24.32 -20.42
N GLN A 125 -2.16 23.90 -21.65
CA GLN A 125 -3.55 23.66 -22.05
C GLN A 125 -4.09 22.35 -21.48
N CYS A 126 -3.23 21.34 -21.26
CA CYS A 126 -3.65 20.09 -20.59
C CYS A 126 -4.01 20.34 -19.13
N GLU A 127 -3.17 21.09 -18.41
CA GLU A 127 -3.43 21.45 -17.01
C GLU A 127 -4.69 22.32 -16.90
N HIS A 128 -4.85 23.32 -17.77
CA HIS A 128 -6.03 24.18 -17.76
C HIS A 128 -7.33 23.38 -17.98
N ARG A 129 -7.34 22.42 -18.91
CA ARG A 129 -8.51 21.56 -19.11
C ARG A 129 -8.81 20.67 -17.91
N LEU A 130 -7.77 20.11 -17.26
CA LEU A 130 -7.95 19.28 -16.08
C LEU A 130 -8.55 20.07 -14.91
N PHE A 131 -7.99 21.24 -14.61
CA PHE A 131 -8.45 22.06 -13.49
C PHE A 131 -9.85 22.63 -13.72
N THR A 132 -10.19 23.04 -14.94
CA THR A 132 -11.56 23.49 -15.25
C THR A 132 -12.57 22.35 -15.08
N ALA A 133 -12.26 21.16 -15.59
CA ALA A 133 -13.15 20.00 -15.45
C ALA A 133 -13.37 19.54 -14.00
N LEU A 134 -12.41 19.79 -13.09
CA LEU A 134 -12.53 19.51 -11.66
C LEU A 134 -13.34 20.55 -10.91
N ARG A 135 -13.44 21.77 -11.43
CA ARG A 135 -14.14 22.88 -10.79
C ARG A 135 -15.64 22.92 -11.09
N ASP A 136 -16.07 22.26 -12.15
CA ASP A 136 -17.46 22.16 -12.59
C ASP A 136 -18.17 20.88 -12.07
N ARG A 137 -17.63 20.26 -11.01
CA ARG A 137 -18.28 19.21 -10.22
C ARG A 137 -18.61 19.72 -8.83
#